data_AF-A0A315XFL5-F1
#
_entry.id   AF-A0A315XFL5-F1
#
_cell.length_a   1.000
_cell.length_b   1.000
_cell.length_c   1.000
_cell.angle_alpha   90.00
_cell.angle_beta   90.00
_cell.angle_gamma   90.00
#
_symmetry.space_group_name_H-M   'P 1'
#
loop_
_entity.id
_entity.type
_entity.pdbx_description
1 polymer ?
#
loop_
_entity_poly.entity_id
_entity_poly.type
_entity_poly.pdbx_seq_one_letter_code
_entity_poly.pdbx_strand_id
1 'polypeptide(L)' 'MKKKFKDAGIQVPQGNNGDMEGSGVIAHFEWDGKSNLIITIKKKPIIASCGYVIGKIEEFVNECNGS' A
#
# COMPACT_ATOMS: atom_id res chain seq x y z
N MET A 1 -2.34 8.40 -6.74
CA MET A 1 -2.21 7.37 -5.68
C MET A 1 -3.37 6.36 -5.68
N LYS A 2 -4.62 6.74 -5.36
CA LYS A 2 -5.78 5.81 -5.34
C LYS A 2 -5.96 4.96 -6.61
N LYS A 3 -5.73 5.57 -7.77
CA LYS A 3 -5.74 4.86 -9.06
C LYS A 3 -4.67 3.75 -9.13
N LYS A 4 -3.42 4.04 -8.72
CA LYS A 4 -2.32 3.08 -8.70
C LYS A 4 -2.61 1.88 -7.78
N PHE A 5 -3.18 2.12 -6.60
CA PHE A 5 -3.61 1.02 -5.71
C PHE A 5 -4.69 0.16 -6.35
N LYS A 6 -5.70 0.78 -6.98
CA LYS A 6 -6.75 0.04 -7.69
C LYS A 6 -6.19 -0.78 -8.85
N ASP A 7 -5.25 -0.21 -9.61
CA ASP A 7 -4.56 -0.90 -10.71
C ASP A 7 -3.70 -2.09 -10.20
N ALA A 8 -3.18 -2.00 -8.97
CA ALA A 8 -2.49 -3.09 -8.27
C ALA A 8 -3.45 -4.12 -7.61
N GLY A 9 -4.76 -4.00 -7.83
CA GLY A 9 -5.77 -4.91 -7.26
C GLY A 9 -6.09 -4.66 -5.78
N ILE A 10 -5.65 -3.53 -5.22
CA ILE A 10 -5.89 -3.15 -3.83
C ILE A 10 -7.16 -2.31 -3.76
N GLN A 11 -8.15 -2.76 -2.99
CA GLN A 11 -9.35 -1.97 -2.73
C GLN A 11 -9.03 -0.87 -1.72
N VAL A 12 -9.16 0.39 -2.14
CA VAL A 12 -8.93 1.55 -1.29
C VAL A 12 -10.26 2.27 -1.03
N PRO A 13 -10.68 2.41 0.23
CA PRO A 13 -11.89 3.15 0.59
C PRO A 13 -11.83 4.63 0.17
N GLN A 14 -12.99 5.26 0.02
CA GLN A 14 -13.05 6.70 -0.20
C GLN A 14 -12.55 7.42 1.06
N GLY A 15 -11.49 8.20 0.90
CA GLY A 15 -10.98 9.06 1.96
C GLY A 15 -9.47 9.21 1.89
N ASN A 16 -8.92 9.85 2.91
CA ASN A 16 -7.48 10.00 3.07
C ASN A 16 -6.89 8.96 4.03
N ASN A 17 -7.72 8.10 4.60
CA ASN A 17 -7.28 6.96 5.39
C ASN A 17 -8.24 5.79 5.20
N GLY A 18 -7.82 4.61 5.65
CA GLY A 18 -8.68 3.45 5.74
C GLY A 18 -7.91 2.15 5.67
N ASP A 19 -8.64 1.05 5.85
CA ASP A 19 -8.08 -0.28 5.69
C ASP A 19 -8.14 -0.70 4.22
N MET A 20 -7.04 -1.28 3.76
CA MET A 20 -6.88 -1.86 2.43
C MET A 20 -6.48 -3.32 2.56
N GLU A 21 -7.10 -4.14 1.72
CA GLU A 21 -6.88 -5.58 1.67
C GLU A 21 -6.59 -6.01 0.24
N GLY A 22 -5.62 -6.92 0.09
CA GLY A 22 -5.26 -7.50 -1.20
C GLY A 22 -4.24 -8.62 -1.01
N SER A 23 -4.39 -9.71 -1.77
CA SER A 23 -3.42 -10.82 -1.79
C SER A 23 -3.05 -11.37 -0.39
N GLY A 24 -3.99 -11.37 0.55
CA GLY A 24 -3.79 -11.83 1.93
C GLY A 24 -3.02 -10.87 2.84
N VAL A 25 -2.74 -9.64 2.37
CA VAL A 25 -2.23 -8.53 3.17
C VAL A 25 -3.41 -7.71 3.67
N ILE A 26 -3.40 -7.34 4.95
CA ILE A 26 -4.28 -6.29 5.49
C ILE A 26 -3.39 -5.16 5.96
N ALA A 27 -3.64 -3.95 5.48
CA ALA A 27 -2.89 -2.76 5.85
C ALA A 27 -3.84 -1.58 6.10
N HIS A 28 -3.41 -0.65 6.95
CA HIS A 28 -4.02 0.66 7.08
C HIS A 28 -3.19 1.67 6.29
N PHE A 29 -3.83 2.52 5.51
CA PHE A 29 -3.15 3.65 4.87
C PHE A 29 -3.66 4.97 5.46
N GLU A 30 -2.77 5.95 5.53
CA GLU A 30 -3.06 7.34 5.86
C GLU A 30 -2.30 8.26 4.91
N TRP A 31 -3.01 9.20 4.30
CA TRP A 31 -2.47 10.15 3.34
C TRP A 31 -2.86 11.56 3.74
N ASP A 32 -1.88 12.46 3.82
CA ASP A 32 -2.11 13.87 4.15
C ASP A 32 -2.78 14.68 3.02
N GLY A 33 -3.05 14.06 1.86
CA GLY A 33 -3.61 14.74 0.68
C GLY A 33 -2.58 15.50 -0.16
N LYS A 34 -1.29 15.47 0.21
CA LYS A 34 -0.18 16.12 -0.49
C LYS A 34 0.94 15.15 -0.81
N SER A 35 1.70 14.74 0.20
CA SER A 35 3.04 14.16 0.05
C SER A 35 3.36 13.06 1.04
N ASN A 36 2.74 13.06 2.23
CA ASN A 36 3.01 12.06 3.25
C ASN A 36 2.00 10.94 3.16
N LEU A 37 2.49 9.73 2.87
CA LEU A 37 1.74 8.50 2.89
C LEU A 37 2.35 7.56 3.93
N ILE A 38 1.53 7.13 4.88
CA ILE A 38 1.88 6.12 5.88
C ILE A 38 1.10 4.85 5.54
N ILE A 39 1.80 3.72 5.49
CA ILE A 39 1.20 2.40 5.33
C ILE A 39 1.61 1.53 6.51
N THR A 40 0.64 1.07 7.28
CA THR A 40 0.82 0.19 8.43
C THR A 40 0.32 -1.20 8.10
N ILE A 41 1.23 -2.18 7.97
CA ILE A 41 0.84 -3.58 7.75
C ILE A 41 0.26 -4.14 9.06
N LYS A 42 -1.04 -4.45 9.04
CA LYS A 42 -1.76 -5.06 10.16
C LYS A 42 -1.64 -6.59 10.13
N LYS A 43 -1.61 -7.17 8.94
CA LYS A 43 -1.50 -8.62 8.74
C LYS A 43 -0.62 -8.92 7.53
N LYS A 44 0.42 -9.72 7.74
CA LYS A 44 1.24 -10.26 6.65
C LYS A 44 0.62 -11.55 6.09
N PRO A 45 0.76 -11.81 4.78
CA PRO A 45 0.47 -13.12 4.21
C PRO A 45 1.44 -14.15 4.81
N ILE A 46 0.93 -15.33 5.17
CA ILE A 46 1.73 -16.43 5.76
C ILE A 46 2.83 -16.89 4.79
N ILE A 47 2.57 -16.76 3.48
CA ILE A 47 3.43 -17.15 2.36
C ILE A 47 4.40 -16.05 1.89
N ALA A 48 4.28 -14.81 2.40
CA ALA A 48 5.15 -13.72 1.98
C ALA A 48 6.43 -13.67 2.82
N SER A 49 7.59 -13.77 2.15
CA SER A 49 8.89 -13.55 2.80
C SER A 49 9.08 -12.06 3.10
N CYS A 50 9.87 -11.73 4.14
CA CYS A 50 10.17 -10.34 4.47
C CYS A 50 10.83 -9.60 3.29
N GLY A 51 11.71 -10.27 2.54
CA GLY A 51 12.35 -9.69 1.36
C GLY A 51 11.37 -9.36 0.25
N TYR A 52 10.37 -10.21 0.01
CA TYR A 52 9.31 -9.94 -0.96
C TYR A 52 8.49 -8.70 -0.56
N VAL A 53 8.13 -8.60 0.73
CA VAL A 53 7.38 -7.45 1.24
C VAL A 53 8.19 -6.15 1.11
N ILE A 54 9.47 -6.17 1.50
CA ILE A 54 10.35 -5.01 1.40
C ILE A 54 10.52 -4.58 -0.06
N GLY A 55 10.77 -5.52 -0.98
CA GLY A 55 10.90 -5.21 -2.41
C GLY A 55 9.65 -4.57 -3.01
N LYS A 56 8.45 -5.04 -2.63
CA LYS A 56 7.19 -4.42 -3.06
C LYS A 56 6.97 -3.02 -2.51
N ILE A 57 7.43 -2.75 -1.27
CA ILE A 57 7.40 -1.41 -0.68
C ILE A 57 8.38 -0.48 -1.42
N GLU A 58 9.59 -0.95 -1.73
CA GLU A 58 10.58 -0.18 -2.48
C GLU A 58 10.09 0.16 -3.89
N GLU A 59 9.51 -0.81 -4.61
CA GLU A 59 8.86 -0.59 -5.90
C GLU A 59 7.77 0.48 -5.80
N PHE A 60 6.90 0.39 -4.80
CA PHE A 60 5.85 1.37 -4.56
C PHE A 60 6.41 2.78 -4.31
N VAL A 61 7.44 2.91 -3.47
CA VAL A 61 8.10 4.21 -3.19
C VAL A 61 8.73 4.78 -4.46
N ASN A 62 9.38 3.94 -5.26
CA ASN A 62 9.98 4.34 -6.54
C ASN A 62 8.92 4.81 -7.55
N GLU A 63 7.77 4.11 -7.63
CA GLU A 63 6.64 4.54 -8.46
C GLU A 63 5.98 5.83 -7.96
N CYS A 64 6.04 6.11 -6.66
CA CYS A 64 5.57 7.37 -6.08
C CYS A 64 6.55 8.53 -6.28
N ASN A 65 7.85 8.25 -6.42
CA ASN A 65 8.90 9.23 -6.68
C ASN A 65 9.11 9.57 -8.18
N GLY A 66 8.42 8.86 -9.09
CA GLY A 66 8.56 9.03 -10.53
C GLY A 66 7.38 9.77 -11.19
N SER A 67 7.58 11.07 -11.41
CA SER A 67 6.79 12.06 -12.20
C SER A 67 5.39 12.46 -11.73
#